data_AF-A0A516V3U3-F1
#
_entry.id   AF-A0A516V3U3-F1
#
_cell.length_a   1.000
_cell.length_b   1.000
_cell.length_c   1.000
_cell.angle_alpha   90.00
_cell.angle_beta   90.00
_cell.angle_gamma   90.00
#
_symmetry.space_group_name_H-M   'P 1'
#
loop_
_entity.id
_entity.type
_entity.pdbx_description
1 polymer ?
#
loop_
_entity_poly.entity_id
_entity_poly.type
_entity_poly.pdbx_seq_one_letter_code
_entity_poly.pdbx_strand_id
1 'polypeptide(L)'
;MNLDQLLQEVASGRRGFQANGDSVNELSAFQSIAQLIIDAGNSGYLHGVIPRKESFTGNDFYSVVMVKGLTDLGNRHLDGDI
;
A
#
# COMPACT_ATOMS: atom_id res chain seq x y z
N MET A 1 9.84 -3.51 0.85
CA MET A 1 8.76 -3.62 1.84
C MET A 1 8.09 -4.97 1.67
N ASN A 2 7.80 -5.69 2.75
CA ASN A 2 7.00 -6.92 2.76
C ASN A 2 5.68 -6.70 3.52
N LEU A 3 4.85 -7.74 3.63
CA LEU A 3 3.53 -7.66 4.30
C LEU A 3 3.67 -7.20 5.76
N ASP A 4 4.53 -7.84 6.56
CA ASP A 4 4.70 -7.51 7.98
C ASP A 4 5.09 -6.04 8.18
N GLN A 5 6.06 -5.56 7.39
CA GLN A 5 6.48 -4.16 7.41
C GLN A 5 5.33 -3.21 7.05
N LEU A 6 4.54 -3.56 6.02
CA LEU A 6 3.37 -2.77 5.64
C LEU A 6 2.34 -2.71 6.78
N LEU A 7 2.02 -3.85 7.40
CA LEU A 7 1.06 -3.89 8.50
C LEU A 7 1.57 -3.11 9.72
N GLN A 8 2.87 -3.18 10.03
CA GLN A 8 3.50 -2.38 11.09
C GLN A 8 3.41 -0.87 10.80
N GLU A 9 3.67 -0.44 9.57
CA GLU A 9 3.54 0.97 9.21
C GLU A 9 2.09 1.45 9.33
N VAL A 10 1.11 0.63 8.92
CA VAL A 10 -0.30 0.97 9.10
C VAL A 10 -0.71 0.92 10.58
N ALA A 11 -0.23 -0.03 11.38
CA ALA A 11 -0.45 -0.07 12.82
C ALA A 11 0.08 1.18 13.52
N SER A 12 1.26 1.68 13.11
CA SER A 12 1.88 2.89 13.64
C SER A 12 1.25 4.20 13.16
N GLY A 13 0.22 4.14 12.32
CA GLY A 13 -0.58 5.30 11.91
C GLY A 13 -0.30 5.81 10.50
N ARG A 14 0.61 5.19 9.73
CA ARG A 14 0.79 5.54 8.31
C ARG A 14 -0.48 5.18 7.53
N ARG A 15 -0.99 6.14 6.75
CA ARG A 15 -2.23 5.96 5.94
C ARG A 15 -2.03 6.22 4.45
N GLY A 16 -0.85 6.71 4.07
CA GLY A 16 -0.52 7.07 2.70
C GLY A 16 0.87 6.57 2.31
N PHE A 17 0.91 5.97 1.13
CA PHE A 17 2.12 5.48 0.47
C PHE A 17 2.18 6.15 -0.90
N GLN A 18 3.33 6.70 -1.27
CA GLN A 18 3.49 7.40 -2.52
C GLN A 18 4.85 7.12 -3.11
N ALA A 19 4.98 7.28 -4.42
CA ALA A 19 6.27 7.32 -5.08
C ALA A 19 7.13 8.46 -4.52
N ASN A 20 8.45 8.29 -4.58
CA ASN A 20 9.40 9.28 -4.09
C ASN A 20 9.48 10.54 -4.98
N GLY A 21 8.95 10.44 -6.21
CA GLY A 21 8.86 11.51 -7.17
C GLY A 21 7.95 11.11 -8.33
N ASP A 22 7.90 11.95 -9.36
CA ASP A 22 7.07 11.83 -10.55
C ASP A 22 7.87 11.34 -11.79
N SER A 23 9.16 11.02 -11.62
CA SER A 23 9.92 10.41 -12.71
C SER A 23 9.45 8.98 -12.97
N VAL A 24 9.52 8.54 -14.24
CA VAL A 24 9.16 7.17 -14.65
C VAL A 24 9.88 6.12 -13.80
N ASN A 25 11.14 6.36 -13.44
CA ASN A 25 11.93 5.44 -12.62
C ASN A 25 11.40 5.34 -11.19
N GLU A 26 11.02 6.46 -10.57
CA GLU A 26 10.49 6.49 -9.20
C GLU A 26 9.09 5.89 -9.13
N LEU A 27 8.23 6.18 -10.12
CA LEU A 27 6.91 5.57 -10.26
C LEU A 27 7.03 4.07 -10.49
N SER A 28 7.92 3.64 -11.39
CA SER A 28 8.17 2.22 -11.65
C SER A 28 8.64 1.49 -10.40
N ALA A 29 9.50 2.11 -9.59
CA ALA A 29 9.97 1.53 -8.33
C ALA A 29 8.82 1.39 -7.31
N PHE A 30 7.86 2.32 -7.30
CA PHE A 30 6.71 2.29 -6.40
C PHE A 30 5.67 1.22 -6.76
N GLN A 31 5.62 0.73 -8.01
CA GLN A 31 4.58 -0.23 -8.44
C GLN A 31 4.57 -1.52 -7.60
N SER A 32 5.75 -2.01 -7.21
CA SER A 32 5.86 -3.21 -6.36
C SER A 32 5.24 -3.01 -4.98
N ILE A 33 5.39 -1.82 -4.40
CA ILE A 33 4.81 -1.44 -3.11
C ILE A 33 3.30 -1.22 -3.26
N ALA A 34 2.88 -0.52 -4.31
CA ALA A 34 1.47 -0.28 -4.59
C ALA A 34 0.70 -1.61 -4.75
N GLN A 35 1.26 -2.55 -5.51
CA GLN A 35 0.66 -3.86 -5.71
C GLN A 35 0.56 -4.64 -4.40
N LEU A 36 1.60 -4.64 -3.56
CA LEU A 36 1.55 -5.25 -2.24
C LEU A 36 0.41 -4.70 -1.38
N ILE A 37 0.20 -3.38 -1.38
CA ILE A 37 -0.87 -2.74 -0.60
C ILE A 37 -2.25 -3.13 -1.15
N ILE A 38 -2.41 -3.16 -2.47
CA ILE A 38 -3.64 -3.57 -3.13
C ILE A 38 -3.95 -5.04 -2.82
N ASP A 39 -2.96 -5.93 -2.92
CA ASP A 39 -3.13 -7.35 -2.64
C ASP A 39 -3.44 -7.62 -1.16
N ALA A 40 -2.81 -6.88 -0.24
CA ALA A 40 -3.14 -6.94 1.18
C ALA A 40 -4.59 -6.47 1.46
N GLY A 41 -5.06 -5.44 0.74
CA GLY A 41 -6.45 -5.00 0.76
C GLY A 41 -7.41 -6.07 0.26
N ASN A 42 -7.12 -6.65 -0.91
CA ASN A 42 -7.94 -7.71 -1.52
C ASN A 42 -7.97 -8.99 -0.66
N SER A 43 -6.88 -9.27 0.04
CA SER A 43 -6.79 -10.40 0.99
C SER A 43 -7.44 -10.11 2.34
N GLY A 44 -7.97 -8.89 2.54
CA GLY A 44 -8.72 -8.52 3.73
C GLY A 44 -7.85 -8.12 4.93
N TYR A 45 -6.55 -7.85 4.77
CA TYR A 45 -5.70 -7.35 5.86
C TYR A 45 -5.85 -5.84 6.09
N LEU A 46 -6.24 -5.09 5.05
CA LEU A 46 -6.34 -3.62 5.08
C LEU A 46 -7.78 -3.15 4.80
N HIS A 47 -8.19 -2.10 5.52
CA HIS A 47 -9.45 -1.40 5.28
C HIS A 47 -9.27 -0.20 4.36
N GLY A 48 -10.23 -0.03 3.43
CA GLY A 48 -10.37 1.20 2.65
C GLY A 48 -9.14 1.53 1.81
N VAL A 49 -8.63 0.56 1.04
CA VAL A 49 -7.53 0.76 0.10
C VAL A 49 -8.02 1.56 -1.10
N ILE A 50 -7.40 2.70 -1.36
CA ILE A 50 -7.74 3.62 -2.45
C ILE A 50 -6.47 3.90 -3.25
N PRO A 51 -6.21 3.17 -4.34
CA PRO A 51 -5.11 3.46 -5.24
C PRO A 51 -5.43 4.68 -6.11
N ARG A 52 -4.40 5.45 -6.44
CA ARG A 52 -4.44 6.53 -7.42
C ARG A 52 -3.32 6.34 -8.43
N LYS A 53 -3.68 6.53 -9.69
CA LYS A 53 -2.75 6.47 -10.81
C LYS A 53 -2.19 7.86 -11.11
N GLU A 54 -0.99 7.88 -11.67
CA GLU A 54 -0.45 9.07 -12.33
C GLU A 54 -1.36 9.49 -13.49
N SER A 55 -1.60 10.79 -13.65
CA SER A 55 -2.41 11.35 -14.74
C SER A 55 -1.59 12.06 -15.81
N PHE A 56 -0.28 12.25 -15.62
CA PHE A 56 0.51 13.19 -16.41
C PHE A 56 1.16 12.58 -17.66
N THR A 57 1.71 11.38 -17.57
CA THR A 57 2.50 10.79 -18.68
C THR A 57 1.71 9.80 -19.55
N GLY A 58 0.45 9.49 -19.17
CA GLY A 58 -0.37 8.48 -19.85
C GLY A 58 0.06 7.04 -19.58
N ASN A 59 1.03 6.80 -18.68
CA ASN A 59 1.29 5.47 -18.14
C ASN A 59 0.17 5.06 -17.16
N ASP A 60 0.08 3.76 -16.88
CA ASP A 60 -0.95 3.21 -15.98
C ASP A 60 -0.41 3.00 -14.55
N PHE A 61 0.65 3.74 -14.18
CA PHE A 61 1.36 3.57 -12.93
C PHE A 61 0.61 4.16 -11.75
N TYR A 62 0.63 3.44 -10.64
CA TYR A 62 0.22 3.97 -9.34
C TYR A 62 1.20 5.05 -8.89
N SER A 63 0.68 6.18 -8.40
CA SER A 63 1.47 7.27 -7.83
C SER A 63 1.29 7.34 -6.32
N VAL A 64 0.09 7.01 -5.83
CA VAL A 64 -0.28 7.04 -4.41
C VAL A 64 -1.24 5.89 -4.10
N VAL A 65 -1.09 5.27 -2.93
CA VAL A 65 -2.09 4.35 -2.36
C VAL A 65 -2.42 4.81 -0.94
N MET A 66 -3.70 5.08 -0.70
CA MET A 66 -4.22 5.43 0.61
C MET A 66 -4.87 4.22 1.26
N VAL A 67 -4.78 4.12 2.58
CA VAL A 67 -5.40 3.06 3.38
C VAL A 67 -6.04 3.65 4.62
N LYS A 68 -7.20 3.14 5.03
CA LYS A 68 -7.92 3.61 6.22
C LYS A 68 -7.35 3.03 7.52
N GLY A 69 -6.83 1.80 7.48
CA GLY A 69 -6.25 1.11 8.64
C GLY A 69 -6.15 -0.40 8.41
N LEU A 70 -5.82 -1.12 9.49
CA LEU A 70 -5.85 -2.58 9.53
C LEU A 70 -7.29 -3.10 9.72
N THR A 71 -7.55 -4.32 9.24
CA THR A 71 -8.72 -5.12 9.65
C THR A 71 -8.37 -5.97 10.88
N ASP A 72 -9.36 -6.67 11.45
CA ASP A 72 -9.13 -7.67 12.50
C ASP A 72 -8.22 -8.82 12.03
N LEU A 73 -8.23 -9.15 10.74
CA LEU A 73 -7.32 -10.12 10.16
C LEU A 73 -5.88 -9.58 10.13
N GLY A 74 -5.72 -8.32 9.72
CA GLY A 74 -4.44 -7.61 9.73
C GLY A 74 -3.81 -7.55 11.12
N ASN A 75 -4.61 -7.23 12.15
CA ASN A 75 -4.13 -7.19 13.53
C ASN A 75 -3.67 -8.57 14.02
N ARG A 76 -4.49 -9.62 13.83
CA ARG A 76 -4.14 -10.98 14.25
C ARG A 76 -2.87 -11.52 13.59
N HIS A 77 -2.69 -11.24 12.31
CA HIS A 77 -1.45 -11.63 11.62
C HIS A 77 -0.23 -10.93 12.21
N LEU A 78 -0.34 -9.64 12.51
CA LEU A 78 0.74 -8.86 13.09
C LEU A 78 1.09 -9.32 14.52
N ASP A 79 0.10 -9.74 15.30
CA ASP A 79 0.26 -10.26 16.66
C ASP A 79 0.81 -11.70 16.69
N GLY A 80 0.90 -12.37 15.53
CA GLY A 80 1.39 -13.74 15.40
C GLY A 80 0.35 -14.82 15.71
N ASP A 81 -0.94 -14.45 15.71
CA ASP A 81 -2.05 -15.38 15.97
C ASP A 81 -2.39 -16.27 14.76
N ILE A 82 -1.88 -15.93 13.56
CA ILE A 82 -2.05 -16.66 12.30
C ILE A 82 -0.84 -16.56 11.37
#